data_AF-A0A1Q7AP39-F1
#
_entry.id   AF-A0A1Q7AP39-F1
#
_cell.length_a   1.000
_cell.length_b   1.000
_cell.length_c   1.000
_cell.angle_alpha   90.00
_cell.angle_beta   90.00
_cell.angle_gamma   90.00
#
_symmetry.space_group_name_H-M   'P 1'
#
loop_
_entity.id
_entity.type
_entity.pdbx_description
1 polymer ?
#
loop_
_entity_poly.entity_id
_entity_poly.type
_entity_poly.pdbx_seq_one_letter_code
_entity_poly.pdbx_strand_id
1 'polypeptide(L)'
;MWSVLAEELVVLDADSPLWSAARPLLEAALRLEHREDDYSWHGWNKQQINEFLAGLPQRCSLVVGVWETSLAEDDVIEHEVLLLGVVCEVVASEVCSIRTYEALTAYGLGPVSSLEPGIDDAIEIIHIARTQVAPVAWALFSDKATWDEWLFASSDQGDVVNKGDILTAFARQGRCVIMGNQTVHHHQKEER
;
A
#
# COMPACT_ATOMS: atom_id res chain seq x y z
N MET A 1 -23.55 11.56 -1.61
CA MET A 1 -22.29 11.88 -2.31
C MET A 1 -21.20 11.22 -1.48
N TRP A 2 -20.59 10.16 -1.99
CA TRP A 2 -19.51 9.46 -1.30
C TRP A 2 -18.20 9.97 -1.89
N SER A 3 -17.34 10.49 -1.03
CA SER A 3 -15.99 10.96 -1.40
C SER A 3 -14.98 9.93 -0.93
N VAL A 4 -14.01 9.58 -1.77
CA VAL A 4 -12.91 8.69 -1.38
C VAL A 4 -11.94 9.40 -0.43
N LEU A 5 -11.77 10.71 -0.64
CA LEU A 5 -10.81 11.55 0.07
C LEU A 5 -11.56 12.55 0.96
N ALA A 6 -11.10 12.74 2.19
CA ALA A 6 -11.63 13.78 3.05
C ALA A 6 -11.40 15.18 2.45
N GLU A 7 -12.30 16.12 2.74
CA GLU A 7 -12.19 17.52 2.28
C GLU A 7 -10.87 18.17 2.72
N GLU A 8 -10.41 17.85 3.92
CA GLU A 8 -9.12 18.30 4.49
C GLU A 8 -8.10 17.15 4.56
N LEU A 9 -7.80 16.51 3.42
CA LEU A 9 -6.74 15.49 3.35
C LEU A 9 -5.37 16.06 3.76
N VAL A 10 -4.72 15.43 4.74
CA VAL A 10 -3.39 15.81 5.22
C VAL A 10 -2.32 14.86 4.72
N VAL A 11 -1.27 15.38 4.11
CA VAL A 11 -0.04 14.61 3.80
C VAL A 11 1.04 15.00 4.80
N LEU A 12 1.48 14.04 5.60
CA LEU A 12 2.63 14.16 6.50
C LEU A 12 3.87 13.73 5.74
N ASP A 13 5.01 14.39 5.99
CA ASP A 13 6.30 14.13 5.34
C ASP A 13 6.33 14.30 3.81
N ALA A 14 5.58 15.25 3.25
CA ALA A 14 5.54 15.49 1.80
C ALA A 14 6.90 15.82 1.13
N ASP A 15 7.97 16.04 1.90
CA ASP A 15 9.36 16.18 1.46
C ASP A 15 10.14 14.84 1.39
N SER A 16 9.56 13.75 1.90
CA SER A 16 10.11 12.39 1.86
C SER A 16 10.31 11.90 0.41
N PRO A 17 11.44 11.22 0.10
CA PRO A 17 11.61 10.55 -1.18
C PRO A 17 10.48 9.55 -1.49
N LEU A 18 9.95 8.87 -0.46
CA LEU A 18 8.82 7.94 -0.61
C LEU A 18 7.53 8.65 -1.07
N TRP A 19 7.37 9.94 -0.73
CA TRP A 19 6.23 10.72 -1.20
C TRP A 19 6.26 10.91 -2.71
N SER A 20 7.45 10.98 -3.33
CA SER A 20 7.56 11.09 -4.78
C SER A 20 7.00 9.86 -5.49
N ALA A 21 7.06 8.67 -4.87
CA ALA A 21 6.46 7.44 -5.37
C ALA A 21 4.94 7.37 -5.09
N ALA A 22 4.48 7.90 -3.95
CA ALA A 22 3.07 7.89 -3.57
C ALA A 22 2.22 8.96 -4.28
N ARG A 23 2.80 10.14 -4.56
CA ARG A 23 2.11 11.30 -5.13
C ARG A 23 1.34 10.98 -6.43
N PRO A 24 1.91 10.25 -7.40
CA PRO A 24 1.17 9.87 -8.62
C PRO A 24 -0.10 9.06 -8.34
N LEU A 25 -0.12 8.25 -7.28
CA LEU A 25 -1.31 7.48 -6.87
C LEU A 25 -2.39 8.40 -6.31
N LEU A 26 -2.00 9.39 -5.49
CA LEU A 26 -2.94 10.40 -5.02
C LEU A 26 -3.48 11.24 -6.18
N GLU A 27 -2.65 11.63 -7.14
CA GLU A 27 -3.10 12.35 -8.34
C GLU A 27 -4.10 11.51 -9.15
N ALA A 28 -3.88 10.20 -9.29
CA ALA A 28 -4.83 9.30 -9.92
C ALA A 28 -6.15 9.21 -9.14
N ALA A 29 -6.10 9.07 -7.81
CA ALA A 29 -7.28 9.06 -6.96
C ALA A 29 -8.08 10.38 -7.05
N LEU A 30 -7.41 11.52 -7.06
CA LEU A 30 -8.04 12.82 -7.27
C LEU A 30 -8.70 12.92 -8.65
N ARG A 31 -8.07 12.38 -9.70
CA ARG A 31 -8.70 12.34 -11.05
C ARG A 31 -9.96 11.47 -11.07
N LEU A 32 -9.97 10.35 -10.35
CA LEU A 32 -11.14 9.50 -10.19
C LEU A 32 -12.25 10.22 -9.40
N GLU A 33 -11.90 10.98 -8.36
CA GLU A 33 -12.86 11.68 -7.50
C GLU A 33 -13.61 12.80 -8.26
N HIS A 34 -12.90 13.55 -9.11
CA HIS A 34 -13.42 14.72 -9.83
C HIS A 34 -14.08 14.42 -11.18
N ARG A 35 -14.00 13.17 -11.67
CA ARG A 35 -14.62 12.77 -12.94
C ARG A 35 -15.94 12.04 -12.70
N GLU A 36 -16.71 11.91 -13.78
CA GLU A 36 -17.98 11.19 -13.79
C GLU A 36 -17.78 9.71 -13.42
N ASP A 37 -18.85 9.07 -12.92
CA ASP A 37 -18.82 7.71 -12.38
C ASP A 37 -18.44 6.62 -13.42
N ASP A 38 -18.48 6.95 -14.72
CA ASP A 38 -18.07 6.05 -15.81
C ASP A 38 -16.56 6.07 -16.10
N TYR A 39 -15.83 7.01 -15.50
CA TYR A 39 -14.39 7.11 -15.69
C TYR A 39 -13.65 5.99 -14.95
N SER A 40 -12.68 5.38 -15.65
CA SER A 40 -11.76 4.42 -15.05
C SER A 40 -10.30 4.75 -15.36
N TRP A 41 -9.42 4.41 -14.43
CA TRP A 41 -7.97 4.52 -14.53
C TRP A 41 -7.35 3.14 -14.31
N HIS A 42 -6.81 2.51 -15.35
CA HIS A 42 -6.30 1.12 -15.29
C HIS A 42 -7.27 0.14 -14.60
N GLY A 43 -8.55 0.21 -14.95
CA GLY A 43 -9.61 -0.63 -14.37
C GLY A 43 -10.12 -0.18 -12.99
N TRP A 44 -9.46 0.78 -12.33
CA TRP A 44 -9.96 1.40 -11.11
C TRP A 44 -11.06 2.40 -11.43
N ASN A 45 -12.17 2.35 -10.70
CA ASN A 45 -13.18 3.40 -10.73
C ASN A 45 -13.55 3.84 -9.31
N LYS A 46 -14.21 5.00 -9.22
CA LYS A 46 -14.62 5.61 -7.96
C LYS A 46 -15.52 4.70 -7.13
N GLN A 47 -16.46 4.01 -7.79
CA GLN A 47 -17.42 3.14 -7.12
C GLN A 47 -16.73 1.99 -6.37
N GLN A 48 -15.81 1.27 -7.02
CA GLN A 48 -15.09 0.14 -6.42
C GLN A 48 -14.26 0.56 -5.21
N ILE A 49 -13.63 1.74 -5.26
CA ILE A 49 -12.86 2.26 -4.14
C ILE A 49 -13.79 2.61 -2.97
N ASN A 50 -14.92 3.28 -3.24
CA ASN A 50 -15.91 3.59 -2.23
C ASN A 50 -16.51 2.34 -1.58
N GLU A 51 -16.84 1.32 -2.37
CA GLU A 51 -17.36 0.04 -1.86
C GLU A 51 -16.34 -0.67 -0.95
N PHE A 52 -15.06 -0.68 -1.34
CA PHE A 52 -14.00 -1.21 -0.50
C PHE A 52 -13.87 -0.44 0.82
N LEU A 53 -13.79 0.90 0.77
CA LEU A 53 -13.66 1.74 1.97
C LEU A 53 -14.88 1.62 2.89
N ALA A 54 -16.09 1.50 2.34
CA ALA A 54 -17.32 1.27 3.10
C ALA A 54 -17.34 -0.07 3.85
N GLY A 55 -16.57 -1.06 3.38
CA GLY A 55 -16.39 -2.34 4.06
C GLY A 55 -15.41 -2.31 5.23
N LEU A 56 -14.66 -1.22 5.42
CA LEU A 56 -13.65 -1.11 6.46
C LEU A 56 -14.23 -0.71 7.82
N PRO A 57 -13.53 -0.97 8.93
CA PRO A 57 -13.89 -0.43 10.24
C PRO A 57 -13.98 1.10 10.24
N GLN A 58 -14.80 1.67 11.13
CA GLN A 58 -15.02 3.12 11.23
C GLN A 58 -13.72 3.94 11.35
N ARG A 59 -12.70 3.38 12.00
CA ARG A 59 -11.35 3.97 12.07
C ARG A 59 -10.30 2.89 11.93
N CYS A 60 -9.55 2.92 10.84
CA CYS A 60 -8.45 2.00 10.58
C CYS A 60 -7.33 2.67 9.78
N SER A 61 -6.22 1.97 9.63
CA SER A 61 -5.13 2.36 8.74
C SER A 61 -4.91 1.31 7.65
N LEU A 62 -4.67 1.79 6.43
CA LEU A 62 -4.20 0.98 5.31
C LEU A 62 -2.68 1.21 5.19
N VAL A 63 -1.90 0.16 5.32
CA VAL A 63 -0.44 0.16 5.33
C VAL A 63 0.03 -0.51 4.03
N VAL A 64 0.90 0.16 3.27
CA VAL A 64 1.42 -0.36 2.00
C VAL A 64 2.94 -0.25 2.00
N GLY A 65 3.60 -1.37 1.74
CA GLY A 65 5.05 -1.42 1.49
C GLY A 65 5.34 -2.13 0.16
N VAL A 66 6.16 -1.54 -0.70
CA VAL A 66 6.57 -2.12 -1.98
C VAL A 66 8.07 -2.08 -2.13
N TRP A 67 8.70 -3.24 -2.30
CA TRP A 67 10.14 -3.37 -2.48
C TRP A 67 10.50 -3.77 -3.92
N GLU A 68 11.65 -3.31 -4.39
CA GLU A 68 12.25 -3.75 -5.64
C GLU A 68 13.58 -4.45 -5.36
N THR A 69 13.76 -5.63 -5.95
CA THR A 69 15.04 -6.33 -5.95
C THR A 69 15.97 -5.63 -6.94
N SER A 70 17.00 -4.97 -6.42
CA SER A 70 18.07 -4.39 -7.21
C SER A 70 19.22 -5.38 -7.32
N LEU A 71 19.64 -5.64 -8.56
CA LEU A 71 20.93 -6.28 -8.85
C LEU A 71 21.97 -5.16 -8.91
N ALA A 72 22.85 -5.08 -7.92
CA ALA A 72 24.01 -4.21 -8.02
C ALA A 72 24.90 -4.71 -9.18
N GLU A 73 25.42 -3.79 -9.99
CA GLU A 73 26.12 -4.07 -11.27
C GLU A 73 27.33 -5.03 -11.14
N ASP A 74 27.84 -5.29 -9.93
CA ASP A 74 29.01 -6.13 -9.67
C ASP A 74 28.86 -7.17 -8.54
N ASP A 75 27.69 -7.32 -7.90
CA ASP A 75 27.53 -8.24 -6.74
C ASP A 75 26.55 -9.40 -6.99
N VAL A 76 26.91 -10.57 -6.44
CA VAL A 76 26.05 -11.78 -6.33
C VAL A 76 24.97 -11.60 -5.25
N ILE A 77 24.91 -10.44 -4.59
CA ILE A 77 24.02 -10.16 -3.47
C ILE A 77 22.87 -9.28 -3.97
N GLU A 78 21.70 -9.89 -4.07
CA GLU A 78 20.43 -9.20 -4.29
C GLU A 78 20.15 -8.28 -3.09
N HIS A 79 19.86 -7.00 -3.36
CA HIS A 79 19.47 -6.03 -2.34
C HIS A 79 18.03 -5.58 -2.61
N GLU A 80 17.18 -5.60 -1.59
CA GLU A 80 15.79 -5.16 -1.71
C GLU A 80 15.64 -3.73 -1.20
N VAL A 81 15.11 -2.85 -2.05
CA VAL A 81 14.96 -1.42 -1.76
C VAL A 81 13.49 -1.06 -1.67
N LEU A 82 13.09 -0.43 -0.57
CA LEU A 82 11.74 0.08 -0.37
C LEU A 82 11.47 1.26 -1.33
N LEU A 83 10.54 1.09 -2.26
CA LEU A 83 10.15 2.10 -3.24
C LEU A 83 8.91 2.89 -2.84
N LEU A 84 7.95 2.24 -2.17
CA LEU A 84 6.73 2.85 -1.66
C LEU A 84 6.48 2.36 -0.25
N GLY A 85 6.43 3.27 0.72
CA GLY A 85 6.07 2.95 2.09
C GLY A 85 5.12 4.02 2.61
N VAL A 86 3.82 3.70 2.70
CA VAL A 86 2.79 4.65 3.14
C VAL A 86 1.80 4.04 4.13
N VAL A 87 1.27 4.90 4.99
CA VAL A 87 0.13 4.60 5.86
C VAL A 87 -0.96 5.62 5.63
N CYS A 88 -2.13 5.15 5.22
CA CYS A 88 -3.33 5.96 5.06
C CYS A 88 -4.22 5.79 6.29
N GLU A 89 -4.63 6.89 6.93
CA GLU A 89 -5.70 6.87 7.93
C GLU A 89 -7.05 6.93 7.23
N VAL A 90 -7.92 5.98 7.55
CA VAL A 90 -9.30 5.93 7.06
C VAL A 90 -10.24 6.18 8.24
N VAL A 91 -11.10 7.18 8.11
CA VAL A 91 -12.16 7.50 9.08
C VAL A 91 -13.48 7.61 8.35
N ALA A 92 -14.49 6.89 8.82
CA ALA A 92 -15.83 6.90 8.24
C ALA A 92 -15.83 6.68 6.71
N SER A 93 -15.00 5.73 6.26
CA SER A 93 -14.84 5.35 4.84
C SER A 93 -14.15 6.40 3.95
N GLU A 94 -13.49 7.40 4.53
CA GLU A 94 -12.73 8.42 3.79
C GLU A 94 -11.26 8.36 4.18
N VAL A 95 -10.36 8.57 3.22
CA VAL A 95 -8.93 8.74 3.51
C VAL A 95 -8.71 10.15 4.04
N CYS A 96 -8.30 10.27 5.30
CA CYS A 96 -8.13 11.55 5.99
C CYS A 96 -6.67 12.00 6.04
N SER A 97 -5.72 11.07 6.12
CA SER A 97 -4.31 11.41 6.08
C SER A 97 -3.46 10.34 5.42
N ILE A 98 -2.34 10.78 4.83
CA ILE A 98 -1.29 9.90 4.28
C ILE A 98 0.02 10.30 4.94
N ARG A 99 0.80 9.32 5.37
CA ARG A 99 2.16 9.52 5.88
C ARG A 99 3.08 8.46 5.28
N THR A 100 4.32 8.80 4.95
CA THR A 100 5.28 7.78 4.51
C THR A 100 5.89 7.07 5.72
N TYR A 101 6.64 6.01 5.47
CA TYR A 101 7.41 5.33 6.52
C TYR A 101 8.51 6.21 7.10
N GLU A 102 8.92 7.27 6.40
CA GLU A 102 9.88 8.24 6.92
C GLU A 102 9.34 8.93 8.18
N ALA A 103 8.06 9.34 8.21
CA ALA A 103 7.43 9.86 9.43
C ALA A 103 7.34 8.83 10.57
N LEU A 104 7.38 7.53 10.28
CA LEU A 104 7.33 6.49 11.31
C LEU A 104 8.65 6.34 12.08
N THR A 105 9.76 6.82 11.53
CA THR A 105 11.08 6.81 12.19
C THR A 105 11.07 7.63 13.49
N ALA A 106 10.29 8.71 13.53
CA ALA A 106 10.08 9.52 14.73
C ALA A 106 9.43 8.75 15.89
N TYR A 107 8.79 7.61 15.58
CA TYR A 107 8.12 6.74 16.55
C TYR A 107 8.86 5.42 16.79
N GLY A 108 10.12 5.33 16.34
CA GLY A 108 11.00 4.20 16.63
C GLY A 108 11.17 3.22 15.49
N LEU A 109 10.54 3.43 14.31
CA LEU A 109 10.84 2.61 13.14
C LEU A 109 12.32 2.79 12.76
N GLY A 110 12.97 1.69 12.38
CA GLY A 110 14.31 1.74 11.81
C GLY A 110 14.41 2.67 10.59
N PRO A 111 15.63 3.07 10.17
CA PRO A 111 15.83 3.84 8.95
C PRO A 111 15.15 3.16 7.76
N VAL A 112 14.46 3.93 6.91
CA VAL A 112 13.76 3.41 5.72
C VAL A 112 14.69 2.57 4.82
N SER A 113 15.97 2.96 4.74
CA SER A 113 16.99 2.25 3.96
C SER A 113 17.40 0.88 4.51
N SER A 114 17.00 0.54 5.75
CA SER A 114 17.28 -0.76 6.37
C SER A 114 16.04 -1.63 6.52
N LEU A 115 14.88 -1.18 6.02
CA LEU A 115 13.64 -1.96 6.09
C LEU A 115 13.65 -3.05 5.01
N GLU A 116 13.54 -4.29 5.46
CA GLU A 116 13.47 -5.49 4.63
C GLU A 116 11.99 -5.90 4.41
N PRO A 117 11.65 -6.58 3.30
CA PRO A 117 10.31 -7.12 3.06
C PRO A 117 10.04 -8.40 3.88
N GLY A 118 10.49 -8.42 5.13
CA GLY A 118 10.39 -9.54 6.07
C GLY A 118 9.27 -9.39 7.10
N ILE A 119 8.99 -10.47 7.83
CA ILE A 119 7.96 -10.52 8.88
C ILE A 119 8.28 -9.56 10.04
N ASP A 120 9.55 -9.43 10.42
CA ASP A 120 9.94 -8.65 11.59
C ASP A 120 9.64 -7.16 11.38
N ASP A 121 10.12 -6.57 10.28
CA ASP A 121 9.84 -5.18 9.92
C ASP A 121 8.36 -4.95 9.63
N ALA A 122 7.68 -5.91 8.99
CA ALA A 122 6.23 -5.86 8.79
C ALA A 122 5.45 -5.74 10.11
N ILE A 123 5.82 -6.53 11.13
CA ILE A 123 5.20 -6.47 12.46
C ILE A 123 5.47 -5.13 13.12
N GLU A 124 6.69 -4.61 13.04
CA GLU A 124 7.06 -3.31 13.61
C GLU A 124 6.27 -2.17 12.97
N ILE A 125 6.20 -2.13 11.63
CA ILE A 125 5.41 -1.14 10.88
C ILE A 125 3.94 -1.21 11.29
N ILE A 126 3.35 -2.40 11.34
CA ILE A 126 1.95 -2.59 11.77
C ILE A 126 1.75 -2.13 13.22
N HIS A 127 2.71 -2.42 14.10
CA HIS A 127 2.64 -2.01 15.50
C HIS A 127 2.64 -0.48 15.64
N ILE A 128 3.53 0.21 14.94
CA ILE A 128 3.61 1.66 14.94
C ILE A 128 2.34 2.25 14.31
N ALA A 129 1.87 1.72 13.18
CA ALA A 129 0.63 2.17 12.57
C ALA A 129 -0.57 2.05 13.52
N ARG A 130 -0.64 0.95 14.29
CA ARG A 130 -1.71 0.74 15.27
C ARG A 130 -1.69 1.70 16.45
N THR A 131 -0.50 2.14 16.85
CA THR A 131 -0.31 3.01 18.01
C THR A 131 -0.40 4.48 17.65
N GLN A 132 0.07 4.87 16.46
CA GLN A 132 0.20 6.28 16.05
C GLN A 132 -0.84 6.73 15.03
N VAL A 133 -1.47 5.81 14.29
CA VAL A 133 -2.43 6.15 13.23
C VAL A 133 -3.85 5.79 13.66
N ALA A 134 -4.14 4.50 13.73
CA ALA A 134 -5.47 3.98 13.99
C ALA A 134 -5.39 2.58 14.59
N PRO A 135 -6.29 2.20 15.52
CA PRO A 135 -6.16 0.97 16.32
C PRO A 135 -6.19 -0.34 15.51
N VAL A 136 -6.79 -0.31 14.32
CA VAL A 136 -6.84 -1.42 13.37
C VAL A 136 -5.98 -1.05 12.18
N ALA A 137 -4.99 -1.89 11.87
CA ALA A 137 -4.17 -1.74 10.68
C ALA A 137 -4.35 -2.95 9.76
N TRP A 138 -4.50 -2.67 8.47
CA TRP A 138 -4.49 -3.61 7.36
C TRP A 138 -3.24 -3.35 6.55
N ALA A 139 -2.37 -4.33 6.39
CA ALA A 139 -1.11 -4.18 5.69
C ALA A 139 -1.04 -5.04 4.43
N LEU A 140 -0.52 -4.43 3.38
CA LEU A 140 -0.19 -5.05 2.11
C LEU A 140 1.28 -4.80 1.82
N PHE A 141 2.08 -5.85 1.89
CA PHE A 141 3.49 -5.82 1.53
C PHE A 141 3.68 -6.58 0.22
N SER A 142 4.42 -6.02 -0.74
CA SER A 142 4.57 -6.62 -2.06
C SER A 142 5.94 -6.35 -2.67
N ASP A 143 6.38 -7.21 -3.58
CA ASP A 143 7.41 -6.80 -4.55
C ASP A 143 6.80 -5.88 -5.62
N LYS A 144 7.67 -5.09 -6.27
CA LYS A 144 7.30 -4.10 -7.29
C LYS A 144 6.62 -4.72 -8.50
N ALA A 145 7.10 -5.88 -8.98
CA ALA A 145 6.53 -6.49 -10.17
C ALA A 145 5.08 -6.90 -9.93
N THR A 146 4.81 -7.56 -8.80
CA THR A 146 3.46 -7.92 -8.37
C THR A 146 2.59 -6.69 -8.13
N TRP A 147 3.15 -5.63 -7.54
CA TRP A 147 2.44 -4.36 -7.33
C TRP A 147 2.04 -3.69 -8.65
N ASP A 148 2.97 -3.55 -9.59
CA ASP A 148 2.75 -2.89 -10.87
C ASP A 148 1.78 -3.71 -11.74
N GLU A 149 1.91 -5.04 -11.75
CA GLU A 149 0.96 -5.92 -12.44
C GLU A 149 -0.45 -5.69 -11.90
N TRP A 150 -0.65 -5.75 -10.59
CA TRP A 150 -1.96 -5.53 -9.99
C TRP A 150 -2.49 -4.10 -10.23
N LEU A 151 -1.64 -3.08 -10.07
CA LEU A 151 -2.03 -1.68 -10.17
C LEU A 151 -2.41 -1.31 -11.61
N PHE A 152 -1.63 -1.76 -12.59
CA PHE A 152 -1.75 -1.36 -13.99
C PHE A 152 -2.42 -2.39 -14.89
N ALA A 153 -2.68 -3.61 -14.43
CA ALA A 153 -3.41 -4.62 -15.19
C ALA A 153 -4.72 -4.02 -15.72
N SER A 154 -4.82 -4.05 -17.05
CA SER A 154 -6.04 -3.83 -17.80
C SER A 154 -6.46 -5.17 -18.40
N SER A 155 -7.74 -5.50 -18.36
CA SER A 155 -8.22 -6.72 -19.01
C SER A 155 -7.98 -6.67 -20.51
N ASP A 156 -7.32 -7.69 -21.08
CA ASP A 156 -7.15 -7.82 -22.53
C ASP A 156 -8.48 -8.04 -23.28
N GLN A 157 -9.56 -8.42 -22.56
CA GLN A 157 -10.87 -8.74 -23.13
C GLN A 157 -11.95 -7.68 -22.88
N GLY A 158 -11.61 -6.53 -22.29
CA GLY A 158 -12.59 -5.48 -21.97
C GLY A 158 -13.48 -5.77 -20.75
N ASP A 159 -13.23 -6.87 -20.03
CA ASP A 159 -13.91 -7.19 -18.77
C ASP A 159 -13.33 -6.37 -17.61
N VAL A 160 -14.17 -5.58 -16.94
CA VAL A 160 -13.76 -4.78 -15.78
C VAL A 160 -13.27 -5.71 -14.65
N VAL A 161 -11.95 -5.75 -14.41
CA VAL A 161 -11.39 -6.41 -13.23
C VAL A 161 -11.84 -5.63 -11.99
N ASN A 162 -12.67 -6.25 -11.15
CA ASN A 162 -13.09 -5.61 -9.90
C ASN A 162 -11.96 -5.64 -8.86
N LYS A 163 -11.10 -4.63 -8.90
CA LYS A 163 -9.96 -4.50 -7.99
C LYS A 163 -10.40 -4.26 -6.53
N GLY A 164 -11.60 -3.68 -6.32
CA GLY A 164 -12.21 -3.54 -5.00
C GLY A 164 -12.54 -4.89 -4.35
N ASP A 165 -13.05 -5.85 -5.13
CA ASP A 165 -13.30 -7.21 -4.65
C ASP A 165 -11.99 -7.93 -4.31
N ILE A 166 -10.93 -7.71 -5.09
CA ILE A 166 -9.60 -8.26 -4.82
C ILE A 166 -9.05 -7.71 -3.50
N LEU A 167 -9.10 -6.39 -3.29
CA LEU A 167 -8.71 -5.77 -2.02
C LEU A 167 -9.53 -6.30 -0.84
N THR A 168 -10.84 -6.46 -1.04
CA THR A 168 -11.73 -7.05 -0.04
C THR A 168 -11.35 -8.50 0.26
N ALA A 169 -10.97 -9.28 -0.75
CA ALA A 169 -10.50 -10.64 -0.58
C ALA A 169 -9.19 -10.69 0.22
N PHE A 170 -8.23 -9.80 -0.06
CA PHE A 170 -7.01 -9.66 0.74
C PHE A 170 -7.31 -9.28 2.19
N ALA A 171 -8.19 -8.29 2.42
CA ALA A 171 -8.65 -7.96 3.76
C ALA A 171 -9.36 -9.14 4.46
N ARG A 172 -9.94 -10.10 3.74
CA ARG A 172 -10.50 -11.30 4.37
C ARG A 172 -9.46 -12.34 4.76
N GLN A 173 -8.29 -12.35 4.11
CA GLN A 173 -7.20 -13.29 4.44
C GLN A 173 -6.52 -12.95 5.78
N GLY A 174 -6.62 -11.71 6.23
CA GLY A 174 -6.09 -11.28 7.52
C GLY A 174 -5.59 -9.84 7.47
N ARG A 175 -5.13 -9.35 8.62
CA ARG A 175 -4.66 -7.96 8.78
C ARG A 175 -3.32 -7.66 8.12
N CYS A 176 -2.59 -8.68 7.71
CA CYS A 176 -1.33 -8.56 7.00
C CYS A 176 -1.34 -9.54 5.84
N VAL A 177 -1.12 -9.02 4.64
CA VAL A 177 -1.01 -9.79 3.41
C VAL A 177 0.34 -9.47 2.80
N ILE A 178 1.12 -10.51 2.53
CA ILE A 178 2.39 -10.42 1.81
C ILE A 178 2.14 -11.01 0.43
N MET A 179 2.25 -10.17 -0.59
CA MET A 179 2.19 -10.55 -1.99
C MET A 179 3.61 -10.69 -2.54
N GLY A 180 3.84 -11.65 -3.42
CA GLY A 180 5.11 -11.80 -4.12
C GLY A 180 5.72 -13.20 -4.02
N ASN A 181 6.80 -13.39 -4.78
CA ASN A 181 7.52 -14.67 -4.91
C ASN A 181 8.29 -15.09 -3.63
N GLN A 182 8.27 -14.27 -2.59
CA GLN A 182 8.99 -14.47 -1.32
C GLN A 182 8.57 -15.74 -0.53
N THR A 183 7.47 -16.40 -0.91
CA THR A 183 7.18 -17.76 -0.37
C THR A 183 8.21 -18.82 -0.78
N VAL A 184 9.09 -18.53 -1.76
CA VAL A 184 10.11 -19.48 -2.25
C VAL A 184 11.46 -19.34 -1.53
N HIS A 185 11.85 -18.15 -1.06
CA HIS A 185 13.20 -17.92 -0.52
C HIS A 185 13.39 -18.31 0.95
N HIS A 186 12.31 -18.47 1.72
CA HIS A 186 12.42 -18.93 3.12
C HIS A 186 12.64 -20.44 3.29
N HIS A 187 12.44 -21.26 2.25
CA HIS A 187 12.69 -22.72 2.34
C HIS A 187 14.15 -23.13 2.08
N GLN A 188 15.03 -22.23 1.61
CA GLN A 188 16.44 -22.59 1.35
C GLN A 188 17.40 -22.29 2.50
N LYS A 189 16.94 -21.67 3.59
CA LYS A 189 17.79 -21.42 4.78
C LYS A 189 17.71 -22.51 5.86
N GLU A 190 16.91 -23.57 5.67
CA GLU A 190 16.70 -24.62 6.68
C GLU A 190 17.37 -25.98 6.42
N GLU A 191 18.15 -26.13 5.35
CA GLU A 191 18.98 -27.35 5.17
C GLU A 191 20.46 -26.99 5.23
N ARG A 192 20.99 -27.03 6.46
CA ARG A 192 22.42 -27.10 6.76
C ARG A 192 22.80 -28.52 7.12
#